data_AF-A0AA87DRJ4-F1
#
_entry.id   AF-A0AA87DRJ4-F1
#
_cell.length_a   1.000
_cell.length_b   1.000
_cell.length_c   1.000
_cell.angle_alpha   90.00
_cell.angle_beta   90.00
_cell.angle_gamma   90.00
#
_symmetry.space_group_name_H-M   'P 1'
#
loop_
_entity.id
_entity.type
_entity.pdbx_description
1 polymer ?
#
loop_
_entity_poly.entity_id
_entity_poly.type
_entity_poly.pdbx_seq_one_letter_code
_entity_poly.pdbx_strand_id
1 'polypeptide(L)'
;MEKNITFKFTEKNFANPNQMQALTLAYIGDSIYDIMSREYVMKNHLGKINDLHKTVSTIVSARAQASFMENILSNGILTEQEEKIYNRAKNQKNNSKAKNASIMEYKLATGLEAVFGYLYLEKNFERLEEMFNYIIRLYEEKQ
;
A
#
# COMPACT_ATOMS: atom_id res chain seq x y z
N MET A 1 3.62 -9.08 22.50
CA MET A 1 3.75 -10.16 21.51
C MET A 1 4.36 -9.54 20.27
N GLU A 2 5.45 -10.11 19.73
CA GLU A 2 6.03 -9.63 18.48
C GLU A 2 4.98 -9.75 17.36
N LYS A 3 4.60 -8.62 16.75
CA LYS A 3 3.62 -8.55 15.65
C LYS A 3 4.21 -9.00 14.30
N ASN A 4 5.25 -9.85 14.30
CA ASN A 4 6.10 -10.03 13.13
C ASN A 4 6.10 -11.49 12.66
N ILE A 5 5.65 -11.71 11.43
CA ILE A 5 5.94 -12.95 10.70
C ILE A 5 7.38 -12.85 10.20
N THR A 6 8.28 -13.68 10.75
CA THR A 6 9.66 -13.76 10.27
C THR A 6 9.78 -14.86 9.22
N PHE A 7 10.03 -14.46 7.97
CA PHE A 7 10.36 -15.40 6.91
C PHE A 7 11.87 -15.62 6.86
N LYS A 8 12.29 -16.88 7.04
CA LYS A 8 13.69 -17.30 6.84
C LYS A 8 13.84 -17.80 5.40
N PHE A 9 14.23 -16.90 4.51
CA PHE A 9 14.65 -17.27 3.16
C PHE A 9 16.12 -17.75 3.17
N THR A 10 16.62 -18.30 2.07
CA THR A 10 18.05 -18.66 1.94
C THR A 10 18.95 -17.43 2.21
N GLU A 11 20.25 -17.63 2.44
CA GLU A 11 21.21 -16.64 3.00
C GLU A 11 21.38 -15.28 2.27
N LYS A 12 20.55 -14.97 1.27
CA LYS A 12 20.56 -13.68 0.58
C LYS A 12 19.73 -12.64 1.33
N ASN A 13 20.39 -11.57 1.76
CA ASN A 13 19.72 -10.37 2.24
C ASN A 13 19.06 -9.60 1.09
N PHE A 14 17.98 -8.89 1.38
CA PHE A 14 17.43 -7.90 0.46
C PHE A 14 18.46 -6.79 0.18
N ALA A 15 18.43 -6.24 -1.03
CA ALA A 15 19.15 -4.98 -1.30
C ALA A 15 18.62 -3.87 -0.38
N ASN A 16 19.37 -2.78 -0.22
CA ASN A 16 18.90 -1.63 0.54
C ASN A 16 17.57 -1.12 -0.05
N PRO A 17 16.45 -1.14 0.69
CA PRO A 17 15.14 -0.71 0.19
C PRO A 17 15.15 0.70 -0.39
N ASN A 18 15.96 1.59 0.16
CA ASN A 18 16.15 2.96 -0.35
C ASN A 18 16.70 2.99 -1.79
N GLN A 19 17.42 1.96 -2.22
CA GLN A 19 18.05 1.87 -3.55
C GLN A 19 17.28 0.95 -4.50
N MET A 20 16.29 0.20 -4.03
CA MET A 20 15.47 -0.68 -4.85
C MET A 20 14.65 0.08 -5.89
N GLN A 21 14.37 -0.53 -7.03
CA GLN A 21 13.49 0.06 -8.03
C GLN A 21 12.07 0.20 -7.45
N ALA A 22 11.40 1.31 -7.75
CA ALA A 22 10.13 1.63 -7.13
C ALA A 22 9.01 0.65 -7.51
N LEU A 23 8.96 0.14 -8.74
CA LEU A 23 8.08 -0.98 -9.12
C LEU A 23 8.34 -2.26 -8.32
N THR A 24 9.59 -2.54 -7.94
CA THR A 24 9.91 -3.72 -7.10
C THR A 24 9.39 -3.55 -5.68
N LEU A 25 9.44 -2.32 -5.15
CA LEU A 25 8.81 -2.00 -3.86
C LEU A 25 7.29 -2.12 -3.96
N ALA A 26 6.68 -1.58 -5.01
CA ALA A 26 5.24 -1.68 -5.22
C ALA A 26 4.77 -3.14 -5.33
N TYR A 27 5.55 -4.00 -6.01
CA TYR A 27 5.24 -5.42 -6.14
C TYR A 27 5.02 -6.14 -4.81
N ILE A 28 5.93 -5.95 -3.84
CA ILE A 28 5.74 -6.56 -2.50
C ILE A 28 4.72 -5.78 -1.68
N GLY A 29 4.68 -4.45 -1.83
CA GLY A 29 3.78 -3.58 -1.10
C GLY A 29 2.29 -3.82 -1.40
N ASP A 30 1.94 -4.15 -2.64
CA ASP A 30 0.59 -4.58 -3.02
C ASP A 30 0.12 -5.80 -2.21
N SER A 31 0.99 -6.81 -2.07
CA SER A 31 0.70 -8.00 -1.26
C SER A 31 0.56 -7.69 0.23
N ILE A 32 1.40 -6.79 0.76
CA ILE A 32 1.30 -6.36 2.16
C ILE A 32 0.00 -5.60 2.40
N TYR A 33 -0.34 -4.66 1.52
CA TYR A 33 -1.58 -3.88 1.62
C TYR A 33 -2.83 -4.76 1.50
N ASP A 34 -2.84 -5.76 0.60
CA ASP A 34 -3.94 -6.71 0.44
C ASP A 34 -4.12 -7.59 1.69
N ILE A 35 -3.03 -8.12 2.27
CA ILE A 35 -3.11 -8.93 3.51
C ILE A 35 -3.68 -8.10 4.67
N MET A 36 -3.20 -6.87 4.87
CA MET A 36 -3.73 -5.99 5.93
C MET A 36 -5.22 -5.68 5.71
N SER A 37 -5.61 -5.42 4.47
CA SER A 37 -7.01 -5.17 4.09
C SER A 37 -7.90 -6.37 4.35
N ARG A 38 -7.45 -7.58 4.02
CA ARG A 38 -8.17 -8.82 4.33
C ARG A 38 -8.29 -9.06 5.82
N GLU A 39 -7.21 -8.86 6.58
CA GLU A 39 -7.22 -9.03 8.02
C GLU A 39 -8.20 -8.06 8.69
N TYR A 40 -8.20 -6.79 8.29
CA TYR A 40 -9.16 -5.80 8.76
C TYR A 40 -10.61 -6.19 8.44
N VAL A 41 -10.90 -6.59 7.20
CA VAL A 41 -12.25 -6.99 6.79
C VAL A 41 -12.71 -8.24 7.56
N MET A 42 -11.84 -9.25 7.71
CA MET A 42 -12.15 -10.47 8.45
C MET A 42 -12.41 -10.22 9.94
N LYS A 43 -11.76 -9.23 10.55
CA LYS A 43 -11.99 -8.87 11.95
C LYS A 43 -13.32 -8.15 12.17
N ASN A 44 -13.74 -7.33 11.21
CA ASN A 44 -14.85 -6.38 11.41
C ASN A 44 -16.14 -6.76 10.66
N HIS A 45 -16.08 -7.71 9.73
CA HIS A 45 -17.24 -8.13 8.93
C HIS A 45 -17.47 -9.63 9.05
N LEU A 46 -18.72 -10.01 9.30
CA LEU A 46 -19.19 -11.39 9.20
C LEU A 46 -19.94 -11.55 7.87
N GLY A 47 -19.54 -12.51 7.05
CA GLY A 47 -20.15 -12.70 5.74
C GLY A 47 -19.63 -13.91 4.98
N LYS A 48 -20.25 -14.22 3.85
CA LYS A 48 -19.76 -15.24 2.93
C LYS A 48 -18.50 -14.73 2.22
N ILE A 49 -17.67 -15.64 1.73
CA ILE A 49 -16.41 -15.31 1.05
C ILE A 49 -16.56 -14.26 -0.07
N ASN A 50 -17.67 -14.34 -0.83
CA ASN A 50 -17.97 -13.38 -1.90
C ASN A 50 -18.22 -11.95 -1.38
N ASP A 51 -18.82 -11.82 -0.21
CA ASP A 51 -19.10 -10.51 0.39
C ASP A 51 -17.80 -9.92 0.96
N LEU A 52 -16.97 -10.74 1.61
CA LEU A 52 -15.64 -10.32 2.07
C LEU A 52 -14.76 -9.84 0.89
N HIS A 53 -14.76 -10.57 -0.23
CA HIS A 53 -14.02 -10.15 -1.43
C HIS A 53 -14.50 -8.81 -2.00
N LYS A 54 -15.81 -8.56 -2.01
CA LYS A 54 -16.37 -7.28 -2.43
C LYS A 54 -15.92 -6.16 -1.49
N THR A 55 -16.01 -6.36 -0.17
CA THR A 55 -15.57 -5.36 0.81
C THR A 55 -14.08 -5.07 0.67
N VAL A 56 -13.22 -6.08 0.58
CA VAL A 56 -11.77 -5.89 0.36
C VAL A 56 -11.51 -5.10 -0.92
N SER A 57 -12.23 -5.38 -2.00
CA SER A 57 -12.08 -4.67 -3.29
C SER A 57 -12.35 -3.16 -3.18
N THR A 58 -13.22 -2.73 -2.26
CA THR A 58 -13.46 -1.30 -1.99
C THR A 58 -12.28 -0.59 -1.32
N ILE A 59 -11.34 -1.34 -0.74
CA ILE A 59 -10.13 -0.84 -0.07
C ILE A 59 -8.91 -0.98 -1.00
N VAL A 60 -8.80 -2.09 -1.73
CA VAL A 60 -7.60 -2.44 -2.51
C VAL A 60 -7.61 -2.02 -3.98
N SER A 61 -8.75 -1.58 -4.53
CA SER A 61 -8.77 -1.12 -5.92
C SER A 61 -7.85 0.10 -6.14
N ALA A 62 -7.23 0.20 -7.32
CA ALA A 62 -6.36 1.32 -7.67
C ALA A 62 -7.04 2.69 -7.47
N ARG A 63 -8.34 2.77 -7.76
CA ARG A 63 -9.15 3.98 -7.52
C ARG A 63 -9.27 4.31 -6.03
N ALA A 64 -9.53 3.31 -5.18
CA ALA A 64 -9.61 3.52 -3.74
C ALA A 64 -8.26 3.96 -3.18
N GLN A 65 -7.20 3.22 -3.51
CA GLN A 65 -5.82 3.54 -3.13
C GLN A 65 -5.41 4.95 -3.57
N ALA A 66 -5.72 5.35 -4.81
CA ALA A 66 -5.48 6.70 -5.30
C ALA A 66 -6.17 7.76 -4.43
N SER A 67 -7.45 7.56 -4.09
CA SER A 67 -8.21 8.50 -3.25
C SER A 67 -7.65 8.60 -1.82
N PHE A 68 -7.20 7.49 -1.24
CA PHE A 68 -6.53 7.50 0.06
C PHE A 68 -5.18 8.21 0.00
N MET A 69 -4.40 7.95 -1.06
CA MET A 69 -3.10 8.58 -1.25
C MET A 69 -3.21 10.10 -1.45
N GLU A 70 -4.23 10.58 -2.17
CA GLU A 70 -4.51 12.01 -2.28
C GLU A 70 -4.75 12.66 -0.91
N ASN A 71 -5.47 11.99 -0.01
CA ASN A 71 -5.68 12.47 1.36
C ASN A 71 -4.39 12.44 2.18
N ILE A 72 -3.61 11.37 2.10
CA ILE A 72 -2.32 11.24 2.78
C ILE A 72 -1.38 12.41 2.40
N LEU A 73 -1.30 12.73 1.10
CA LEU A 73 -0.47 13.82 0.59
C LEU A 73 -0.99 15.18 1.04
N SER A 74 -2.30 15.42 0.93
CA SER A 74 -2.90 16.71 1.27
C SER A 74 -2.76 17.04 2.76
N ASN A 75 -2.66 16.03 3.61
CA ASN A 75 -2.50 16.18 5.06
C ASN A 75 -1.04 16.04 5.53
N GLY A 76 -0.06 15.93 4.62
CA GLY A 76 1.36 15.88 4.98
C GLY A 76 1.72 14.68 5.87
N ILE A 77 1.04 13.54 5.67
CA ILE A 77 1.20 12.37 6.54
C ILE A 77 2.54 11.67 6.30
N LEU A 78 3.07 11.73 5.08
CA LEU A 78 4.34 11.10 4.73
C LEU A 78 5.54 11.85 5.33
N THR A 79 6.55 11.08 5.73
CA THR A 79 7.89 11.60 6.00
C THR A 79 8.62 11.95 4.70
N GLU A 80 9.67 12.76 4.78
CA GLU A 80 10.49 13.12 3.60
C GLU A 80 11.01 11.89 2.84
N GLN A 81 11.39 10.83 3.56
CA GLN A 81 11.88 9.61 2.94
C GLN A 81 10.76 8.82 2.24
N GLU A 82 9.58 8.73 2.86
CA GLU A 82 8.41 8.10 2.25
C GLU A 82 7.96 8.86 0.99
N GLU A 83 7.99 10.20 1.02
CA GLU A 83 7.70 11.04 -0.16
C GLU A 83 8.69 10.80 -1.30
N LYS A 84 9.99 10.60 -1.00
CA LYS A 84 10.99 10.27 -2.03
C LYS A 84 10.67 8.93 -2.69
N ILE A 85 10.29 7.92 -1.92
CA ILE A 85 9.90 6.60 -2.44
C ILE A 85 8.64 6.72 -3.29
N TYR A 86 7.61 7.39 -2.79
CA TYR A 86 6.36 7.66 -3.49
C TYR A 86 6.60 8.37 -4.83
N ASN A 87 7.37 9.46 -4.84
CA ASN A 87 7.62 10.24 -6.05
C ASN A 87 8.40 9.45 -7.10
N ARG A 88 9.33 8.58 -6.69
CA ARG A 88 10.03 7.67 -7.61
C ARG A 88 9.09 6.68 -8.28
N ALA A 89 8.15 6.11 -7.53
CA ALA A 89 7.13 5.20 -8.07
C ALA A 89 6.17 5.92 -9.04
N LYS A 90 5.59 7.05 -8.61
CA LYS A 90 4.63 7.83 -9.41
C LYS A 90 5.19 8.28 -10.78
N ASN A 91 6.49 8.57 -10.83
CA ASN A 91 7.15 9.08 -12.02
C ASN A 91 7.67 7.98 -12.97
N GLN A 92 7.55 6.69 -12.61
CA GLN A 92 7.88 5.62 -13.54
C GLN A 92 6.91 5.61 -14.73
N LYS A 93 7.47 5.40 -15.93
CA LYS A 93 6.69 5.36 -17.17
C LYS A 93 5.92 4.05 -17.23
N ASN A 94 4.61 4.13 -17.16
CA ASN A 94 3.73 3.00 -17.43
C ASN A 94 3.42 2.97 -18.93
N ASN A 95 3.80 1.90 -19.63
CA ASN A 95 3.49 1.67 -21.05
C ASN A 95 2.02 1.25 -21.29
N SER A 96 1.09 1.74 -20.45
CA SER A 96 -0.32 1.33 -20.45
C SER A 96 -1.13 2.11 -21.49
N LYS A 97 -2.04 1.42 -22.21
CA LYS A 97 -3.02 2.01 -23.14
C LYS A 97 -4.27 2.60 -22.44
N ALA A 98 -4.24 2.81 -21.12
CA ALA A 98 -5.38 3.30 -20.35
C ALA A 98 -5.70 4.79 -20.61
N LYS A 99 -6.92 5.23 -20.26
CA LYS A 99 -7.32 6.65 -20.33
C LYS A 99 -6.54 7.48 -19.30
N ASN A 100 -6.35 8.79 -19.55
CA ASN A 100 -5.56 9.69 -18.70
C ASN A 100 -5.93 9.66 -17.21
N ALA A 101 -7.23 9.72 -16.87
CA ALA A 101 -7.69 9.64 -15.48
C ALA A 101 -7.29 8.32 -14.82
N SER A 102 -7.49 7.20 -15.50
CA SER A 102 -7.03 5.89 -15.03
C SER A 102 -5.51 5.80 -14.89
N ILE A 103 -4.74 6.41 -15.80
CA ILE A 103 -3.28 6.46 -15.68
C ILE A 103 -2.86 7.16 -14.37
N MET A 104 -3.54 8.25 -14.00
CA MET A 104 -3.24 8.96 -12.76
C MET A 104 -3.59 8.11 -11.54
N GLU A 105 -4.77 7.49 -11.51
CA GLU A 105 -5.19 6.57 -10.44
C GLU A 105 -4.14 5.46 -10.24
N TYR A 106 -3.70 4.80 -11.32
CA TYR A 106 -2.66 3.77 -11.23
C TYR A 106 -1.34 4.31 -10.68
N LYS A 107 -0.89 5.49 -11.11
CA LYS A 107 0.35 6.08 -10.62
C LYS A 107 0.30 6.43 -9.13
N LEU A 108 -0.85 6.90 -8.64
CA LEU A 108 -1.06 7.19 -7.23
C LEU A 108 -1.08 5.90 -6.41
N ALA A 109 -1.83 4.88 -6.86
CA ALA A 109 -1.88 3.57 -6.23
C ALA A 109 -0.49 2.90 -6.16
N THR A 110 0.23 2.84 -7.29
CA THR A 110 1.60 2.31 -7.32
C THR A 110 2.55 3.09 -6.39
N GLY A 111 2.31 4.39 -6.23
CA GLY A 111 3.03 5.20 -5.24
C GLY A 111 2.78 4.75 -3.81
N LEU A 112 1.52 4.49 -3.45
CA LEU A 112 1.12 3.97 -2.14
C LEU A 112 1.72 2.58 -1.88
N GLU A 113 1.57 1.66 -2.85
CA GLU A 113 2.13 0.32 -2.79
C GLU A 113 3.65 0.37 -2.56
N ALA A 114 4.38 1.24 -3.27
CA ALA A 114 5.82 1.37 -3.08
C ALA A 114 6.21 1.83 -1.67
N VAL A 115 5.43 2.72 -1.05
CA VAL A 115 5.67 3.15 0.35
C VAL A 115 5.44 1.98 1.31
N PHE A 116 4.37 1.19 1.13
CA PHE A 116 4.11 0.00 1.95
C PHE A 116 5.21 -1.05 1.81
N GLY A 117 5.67 -1.30 0.58
CA GLY A 117 6.77 -2.22 0.33
C GLY A 117 8.09 -1.75 0.94
N TYR A 118 8.38 -0.46 0.89
CA TYR A 118 9.55 0.13 1.54
C TYR A 118 9.51 -0.07 3.06
N LEU A 119 8.41 0.31 3.72
CA LEU A 119 8.25 0.18 5.17
C LEU A 119 8.35 -1.28 5.63
N TYR A 120 7.77 -2.21 4.86
CA TYR A 120 7.85 -3.64 5.13
C TYR A 120 9.29 -4.16 5.08
N LEU A 121 10.05 -3.80 4.04
CA LEU A 121 11.43 -4.27 3.88
C LEU A 121 12.41 -3.62 4.87
N GLU A 122 12.14 -2.38 5.31
CA GLU A 122 12.83 -1.73 6.42
C GLU A 122 12.41 -2.29 7.80
N LYS A 123 11.45 -3.24 7.83
CA LYS A 123 10.87 -3.83 9.05
C LYS A 123 10.25 -2.78 9.98
N ASN A 124 9.81 -1.65 9.44
CA ASN A 124 9.15 -0.59 10.19
C ASN A 124 7.64 -0.87 10.26
N PHE A 125 7.28 -1.94 10.97
CA PHE A 125 5.90 -2.42 11.08
C PHE A 125 4.99 -1.47 11.87
N GLU A 126 5.55 -0.72 12.83
CA GLU A 126 4.80 0.30 13.57
C GLU A 126 4.31 1.39 12.64
N ARG A 127 5.19 1.95 11.82
CA ARG A 127 4.83 2.96 10.82
C ARG A 127 3.88 2.42 9.75
N LEU A 128 4.07 1.15 9.36
CA LEU A 128 3.19 0.47 8.41
C LEU A 128 1.76 0.31 8.96
N GLU A 129 1.62 -0.01 10.25
CA GLU A 129 0.34 -0.05 10.95
C GLU A 129 -0.28 1.35 11.10
N GLU A 130 0.50 2.39 11.42
CA GLU A 130 0.02 3.77 11.46
C GLU A 130 -0.57 4.24 10.13
N MET A 131 0.17 4.01 9.03
CA MET A 131 -0.25 4.35 7.68
C MET A 131 -1.54 3.62 7.31
N PHE A 132 -1.63 2.33 7.59
CA PHE A 132 -2.82 1.55 7.29
C PHE A 132 -4.01 1.98 8.14
N ASN A 133 -3.83 2.25 9.44
CA ASN A 133 -4.90 2.74 10.32
C ASN A 133 -5.42 4.12 9.87
N TYR A 134 -4.54 4.99 9.35
CA TYR A 134 -4.98 6.24 8.75
C TYR A 134 -5.90 6.00 7.55
N ILE A 135 -5.55 5.06 6.68
CA ILE A 135 -6.37 4.67 5.53
C ILE A 135 -7.71 4.09 5.97
N ILE A 136 -7.71 3.21 6.98
CA ILE A 136 -8.94 2.61 7.50
C ILE A 136 -9.88 3.68 8.07
N ARG A 137 -9.38 4.69 8.80
CA ARG A 137 -10.22 5.82 9.25
C ARG A 137 -10.89 6.54 8.08
N LEU A 138 -10.13 6.85 7.03
CA LEU A 138 -10.69 7.48 5.82
C LEU A 138 -11.71 6.59 5.09
N TYR A 139 -11.53 5.27 5.16
CA TYR A 139 -12.46 4.31 4.60
C TYR A 139 -13.78 4.29 5.39
N GLU A 140 -13.71 4.24 6.72
CA GLU A 140 -14.87 4.23 7.61
C GLU A 140 -15.66 5.54 7.54
N GLU A 141 -15.01 6.71 7.43
CA GLU A 141 -15.67 8.02 7.30
C GLU A 141 -16.47 8.19 6.00
N LYS A 142 -16.20 7.38 4.98
CA LYS A 142 -16.87 7.43 3.67
C LYS A 142 -18.06 6.47 3.54
N GLN A 143 -18.29 5.61 4.52
CA GLN A 143 -19.42 4.67 4.57
C GLN A 143 -20.65 5.34 5.21
#